data_AF-A0A0Q5KBI5-F1
#
_entry.id   AF-A0A0Q5KBI5-F1
#
_cell.length_a   1.000
_cell.length_b   1.000
_cell.length_c   1.000
_cell.angle_alpha   90.00
_cell.angle_beta   90.00
_cell.angle_gamma   90.00
#
_symmetry.space_group_name_H-M   'P 1'
#
loop_
_entity.id
_entity.type
_entity.pdbx_description
1 polymer ?
#
loop_
_entity_poly.entity_id
_entity_poly.type
_entity_poly.pdbx_seq_one_letter_code
_entity_poly.pdbx_strand_id
1 'polypeptide(L)'
;MVGLALVLLGGASGWALARAAAPEMTPAGASPSAVPEQDFFFQVVGYQTANQGGQRLNMFFHYRYDAGIAVSAIPNYVDIRTDALEFMDAVDAAENPYWEVLAERLCSQLSDAYPVESISCQLQVYPDDRPDLPYEPGYHGTTYTIGDIEPLAIPGPTSSVEQCALGDVECASR
;
A
#
# COMPACT_ATOMS: atom_id res chain seq x y z
N MET A 1 -34.77 3.57 95.64
CA MET A 1 -35.23 2.71 94.52
C MET A 1 -34.02 2.40 93.66
N VAL A 2 -33.79 1.10 93.40
CA VAL A 2 -33.17 0.47 92.20
C VAL A 2 -32.03 1.25 91.53
N GLY A 3 -30.81 0.75 91.33
CA GLY A 3 -30.31 -0.61 91.24
C GLY A 3 -29.07 -0.58 90.32
N LEU A 4 -28.01 -1.20 90.81
CA LEU A 4 -26.76 -1.64 90.19
C LEU A 4 -26.71 -1.81 88.65
N ALA A 5 -25.63 -1.33 88.02
CA ALA A 5 -24.90 -2.10 86.99
C ALA A 5 -23.48 -1.54 86.78
N LEU A 6 -22.51 -2.33 87.22
CA LEU A 6 -21.06 -2.20 87.04
C LEU A 6 -20.65 -3.04 85.81
N VAL A 7 -19.92 -2.47 84.84
CA VAL A 7 -19.19 -3.22 83.81
C VAL A 7 -17.94 -2.39 83.44
N LEU A 8 -16.79 -2.69 84.06
CA LEU A 8 -15.65 -3.48 83.56
C LEU A 8 -14.82 -2.83 82.43
N LEU A 9 -13.63 -2.40 82.83
CA LEU A 9 -12.46 -2.07 82.00
C LEU A 9 -11.90 -3.33 81.34
N GLY A 10 -11.68 -3.29 80.04
CA GLY A 10 -10.96 -4.31 79.28
C GLY A 10 -10.24 -3.67 78.08
N GLY A 11 -8.92 -3.67 78.11
CA GLY A 11 -8.07 -3.17 77.04
C GLY A 11 -7.96 -4.14 75.86
N ALA A 12 -7.49 -3.61 74.73
CA ALA A 12 -6.71 -4.35 73.74
C ALA A 12 -6.01 -3.34 72.82
N SER A 13 -4.68 -3.27 72.95
CA SER A 13 -3.78 -2.62 72.00
C SER A 13 -3.78 -3.42 70.69
N GLY A 14 -4.54 -2.95 69.69
CA GLY A 14 -4.51 -3.51 68.34
C GLY A 14 -3.32 -2.96 67.56
N TRP A 15 -2.31 -3.81 67.35
CA TRP A 15 -1.24 -3.56 66.38
C TRP A 15 -1.82 -3.72 64.98
N ALA A 16 -2.01 -2.63 64.25
CA ALA A 16 -2.33 -2.68 62.83
C ALA A 16 -1.05 -3.02 62.05
N LEU A 17 -0.84 -4.30 61.73
CA LEU A 17 0.08 -4.71 60.68
C LEU A 17 -0.50 -4.27 59.34
N ALA A 18 -0.02 -3.13 58.83
CA ALA A 18 -0.22 -2.74 57.45
C ALA A 18 0.45 -3.78 56.55
N ARG A 19 -0.33 -4.70 55.98
CA ARG A 19 0.13 -5.59 54.92
C ARG A 19 0.27 -4.74 53.66
N ALA A 20 1.50 -4.35 53.34
CA ALA A 20 1.81 -3.76 52.04
C ALA A 20 1.37 -4.75 50.95
N ALA A 21 0.34 -4.40 50.19
CA ALA A 21 0.02 -5.08 48.95
C ALA A 21 1.22 -4.87 48.02
N ALA A 22 1.91 -5.95 47.67
CA ALA A 22 2.89 -5.91 46.60
C ALA A 22 2.16 -5.50 45.30
N PRO A 23 2.72 -4.62 44.47
CA PRO A 23 2.16 -4.35 43.16
C PRO A 23 2.16 -5.66 42.37
N GLU A 24 0.97 -6.09 41.93
CA GLU A 24 0.85 -7.14 40.94
C GLU A 24 1.59 -6.67 39.69
N MET A 25 2.76 -7.28 39.45
CA MET A 25 3.43 -7.19 38.16
C MET A 25 2.50 -7.85 37.15
N THR A 26 1.71 -7.03 36.47
CA THR A 26 1.06 -7.41 35.23
C THR A 26 2.14 -7.98 34.31
N PRO A 27 2.08 -9.25 33.88
CA PRO A 27 3.00 -9.72 32.87
C PRO A 27 2.82 -8.82 31.66
N ALA A 28 3.92 -8.17 31.25
CA ALA A 28 3.98 -7.40 30.03
C ALA A 28 3.40 -8.28 28.93
N GLY A 29 2.25 -7.88 28.38
CA GLY A 29 1.58 -8.60 27.32
C GLY A 29 2.61 -8.87 26.25
N ALA A 30 2.86 -10.15 25.96
CA ALA A 30 3.61 -10.55 24.80
C ALA A 30 2.98 -9.81 23.62
N SER A 31 3.73 -8.87 23.03
CA SER A 31 3.31 -8.27 21.78
C SER A 31 3.02 -9.43 20.84
N PRO A 32 1.85 -9.47 20.17
CA PRO A 32 1.59 -10.51 19.20
C PRO A 32 2.78 -10.51 18.25
N SER A 33 3.46 -11.65 18.12
CA SER A 33 4.50 -11.81 17.12
C SER A 33 3.87 -11.42 15.79
N ALA A 34 4.28 -10.26 15.25
CA ALA A 34 3.77 -9.79 13.98
C ALA A 34 4.01 -10.90 12.96
N VAL A 35 2.94 -11.34 12.29
CA VAL A 35 3.08 -12.24 11.15
C VAL A 35 3.95 -11.47 10.14
N PRO A 36 5.08 -12.03 9.68
CA PRO A 36 5.94 -11.32 8.74
C PRO A 36 5.14 -10.96 7.49
N GLU A 37 5.05 -9.66 7.21
CA GLU A 37 4.45 -9.11 6.00
C GLU A 37 5.43 -9.29 4.84
N GLN A 38 4.93 -9.74 3.68
CA GLN A 38 5.73 -9.90 2.48
C GLN A 38 5.09 -9.09 1.34
N ASP A 39 5.81 -8.06 0.93
CA ASP A 39 5.43 -7.22 -0.19
C ASP A 39 6.08 -7.74 -1.48
N PHE A 40 5.37 -7.57 -2.59
CA PHE A 40 5.85 -7.88 -3.92
C PHE A 40 5.75 -6.68 -4.83
N PHE A 41 6.70 -6.57 -5.75
CA PHE A 41 6.78 -5.46 -6.69
C PHE A 41 7.10 -5.95 -8.10
N PHE A 42 6.43 -5.36 -9.09
CA PHE A 42 6.84 -5.48 -10.50
C PHE A 42 6.54 -4.20 -11.28
N GLN A 43 7.15 -4.11 -12.47
CA GLN A 43 6.98 -2.99 -13.39
C GLN A 43 6.72 -3.47 -14.83
N VAL A 44 5.97 -2.66 -15.56
CA VAL A 44 5.83 -2.71 -17.01
C VAL A 44 6.40 -1.41 -17.54
N VAL A 45 7.43 -1.49 -18.38
CA VAL A 45 8.12 -0.31 -18.91
C VAL A 45 7.80 -0.14 -20.38
N GLY A 46 7.50 1.10 -20.80
CA GLY A 46 7.30 1.46 -22.20
C GLY A 46 6.06 0.84 -22.84
N TYR A 47 5.00 0.57 -22.06
CA TYR A 47 3.72 0.15 -22.61
C TYR A 47 3.13 1.27 -23.47
N GLN A 48 2.66 0.92 -24.67
CA GLN A 48 2.06 1.86 -25.60
C GLN A 48 0.56 1.60 -25.66
N THR A 49 -0.24 2.59 -25.29
CA THR A 49 -1.70 2.46 -25.24
C THR A 49 -2.27 2.26 -26.64
N ALA A 50 -3.18 1.31 -26.82
CA ALA A 50 -3.93 1.18 -28.06
C ALA A 50 -4.97 2.31 -28.23
N ASN A 51 -5.66 2.68 -27.14
CA ASN A 51 -6.85 3.54 -27.20
C ASN A 51 -6.65 4.96 -26.67
N GLN A 52 -5.49 5.28 -26.07
CA GLN A 52 -5.14 6.64 -25.61
C GLN A 52 -4.21 7.34 -26.62
N GLY A 53 -4.53 7.16 -27.91
CA GLY A 53 -3.80 7.76 -29.03
C GLY A 53 -2.36 7.25 -29.26
N GLY A 54 -1.91 6.21 -28.54
CA GLY A 54 -0.52 5.74 -28.64
C GLY A 54 0.43 6.34 -27.61
N GLN A 55 -0.09 6.94 -26.53
CA GLN A 55 0.72 7.41 -25.41
C GLN A 55 1.56 6.26 -24.84
N ARG A 56 2.78 6.58 -24.42
CA ARG A 56 3.67 5.62 -23.73
C ARG A 56 3.66 5.85 -22.24
N LEU A 57 3.69 4.77 -21.47
CA LEU A 57 3.76 4.83 -20.01
C LEU A 57 4.57 3.67 -19.41
N ASN A 58 5.09 3.93 -18.22
CA ASN A 58 5.52 2.94 -17.27
C ASN A 58 4.39 2.68 -16.27
N MET A 59 4.24 1.45 -15.84
CA MET A 59 3.31 1.03 -14.80
C MET A 59 4.07 0.30 -13.71
N PHE A 60 3.80 0.65 -12.47
CA PHE A 60 4.46 0.10 -11.30
C PHE A 60 3.42 -0.42 -10.34
N PHE A 61 3.61 -1.65 -9.87
CA PHE A 61 2.67 -2.34 -9.00
C PHE A 61 3.39 -2.86 -7.78
N HIS A 62 2.95 -2.43 -6.61
CA HIS A 62 3.42 -2.87 -5.30
C HIS A 62 2.23 -3.40 -4.53
N TYR A 63 2.29 -4.62 -4.03
CA TYR A 63 1.15 -5.21 -3.35
C TYR A 63 1.58 -6.21 -2.28
N ARG A 64 0.66 -6.46 -1.35
CA ARG A 64 0.77 -7.43 -0.28
C ARG A 64 -0.37 -8.43 -0.39
N TYR A 65 -0.04 -9.71 -0.32
CA TYR A 65 -1.07 -10.74 -0.27
C TYR A 65 -1.80 -10.76 1.07
N ASP A 66 -3.00 -11.33 1.08
CA ASP A 66 -3.77 -11.55 2.31
C ASP A 66 -2.92 -12.21 3.41
N ALA A 67 -3.02 -11.69 4.63
CA ALA A 67 -2.35 -12.28 5.78
C ALA A 67 -2.62 -13.79 5.92
N GLY A 68 -1.55 -14.58 5.94
CA GLY A 68 -1.63 -16.04 6.08
C GLY A 68 -2.02 -16.79 4.80
N ILE A 69 -1.92 -16.16 3.63
CA ILE A 69 -2.12 -16.82 2.33
C ILE A 69 -1.34 -18.14 2.25
N ALA A 70 -2.01 -19.20 1.78
CA ALA A 70 -1.34 -20.47 1.54
C ALA A 70 -0.43 -20.34 0.30
N VAL A 71 0.73 -21.01 0.30
CA VAL A 71 1.66 -20.99 -0.85
C VAL A 71 0.97 -21.41 -2.16
N SER A 72 0.03 -22.36 -2.09
CA SER A 72 -0.76 -22.82 -3.24
C SER A 72 -1.79 -21.81 -3.75
N ALA A 73 -2.08 -20.76 -2.99
CA ALA A 73 -3.00 -19.69 -3.33
C ALA A 73 -2.28 -18.41 -3.79
N ILE A 74 -0.95 -18.37 -3.72
CA ILE A 74 -0.15 -17.25 -4.25
C ILE A 74 -0.34 -17.21 -5.78
N PRO A 75 -0.90 -16.13 -6.34
CA PRO A 75 -1.09 -16.01 -7.78
C PRO A 75 0.26 -15.90 -8.49
N ASN A 76 0.29 -16.32 -9.75
CA ASN A 76 1.43 -16.06 -10.61
C ASN A 76 1.41 -14.57 -11.00
N TYR A 77 2.50 -13.85 -10.74
CA TYR A 77 2.60 -12.42 -11.07
C TYR A 77 2.39 -12.13 -12.57
N VAL A 78 2.61 -13.13 -13.44
CA VAL A 78 2.33 -13.02 -14.87
C VAL A 78 0.83 -12.79 -15.14
N ASP A 79 -0.05 -13.37 -14.32
CA ASP A 79 -1.50 -13.23 -14.49
C ASP A 79 -1.93 -11.81 -14.11
N ILE A 80 -1.45 -11.29 -12.97
CA ILE A 80 -1.70 -9.89 -12.54
C ILE A 80 -1.22 -8.90 -13.60
N ARG A 81 -0.03 -9.12 -14.17
CA ARG A 81 0.49 -8.28 -15.26
C ARG A 81 -0.39 -8.38 -16.52
N THR A 82 -0.89 -9.57 -16.84
CA THR A 82 -1.73 -9.78 -18.03
C THR A 82 -3.04 -9.02 -17.88
N ASP A 83 -3.71 -9.14 -16.73
CA ASP A 83 -4.96 -8.43 -16.46
C ASP A 83 -4.76 -6.91 -16.44
N ALA A 84 -3.61 -6.43 -15.95
CA ALA A 84 -3.28 -5.01 -16.00
C ALA A 84 -3.15 -4.49 -17.44
N LEU A 85 -2.54 -5.28 -18.34
CA LEU A 85 -2.43 -4.93 -19.76
C LEU A 85 -3.78 -5.00 -20.46
N GLU A 86 -4.56 -6.05 -20.19
CA GLU A 86 -5.91 -6.20 -20.75
C GLU A 86 -6.84 -5.06 -20.32
N PHE A 87 -6.74 -4.61 -19.05
CA PHE A 87 -7.44 -3.42 -18.60
C PHE A 87 -7.08 -2.21 -19.46
N MET A 88 -5.79 -1.93 -19.63
CA MET A 88 -5.32 -0.77 -20.40
C MET A 88 -5.71 -0.84 -21.89
N ASP A 89 -5.71 -2.04 -22.48
CA ASP A 89 -6.14 -2.28 -23.86
C ASP A 89 -7.67 -2.16 -24.03
N ALA A 90 -8.44 -2.35 -22.96
CA ALA A 90 -9.90 -2.25 -22.97
C ALA A 90 -10.43 -0.84 -22.61
N VAL A 91 -9.56 0.08 -22.18
CA VAL A 91 -9.97 1.45 -21.82
C VAL A 91 -10.63 2.15 -23.01
N ASP A 92 -11.84 2.65 -22.79
CA ASP A 92 -12.44 3.67 -23.64
C ASP A 92 -11.97 5.06 -23.19
N ALA A 93 -11.12 5.69 -24.02
CA ALA A 93 -10.56 7.01 -23.77
C ALA A 93 -11.62 8.14 -23.82
N ALA A 94 -12.75 7.93 -24.51
CA ALA A 94 -13.82 8.92 -24.55
C ALA A 94 -14.54 9.02 -23.19
N GLU A 95 -14.68 7.90 -22.49
CA GLU A 95 -15.29 7.84 -21.16
C GLU A 95 -14.28 8.06 -20.03
N ASN A 96 -13.00 7.71 -20.25
CA ASN A 96 -11.96 7.74 -19.23
C ASN A 96 -10.68 8.42 -19.74
N PRO A 97 -10.70 9.75 -19.93
CA PRO A 97 -9.56 10.47 -20.47
C PRO A 97 -8.46 10.75 -19.43
N TYR A 98 -8.73 10.56 -18.14
CA TYR A 98 -7.83 10.98 -17.05
C TYR A 98 -7.02 9.82 -16.50
N TRP A 99 -5.69 9.98 -16.46
CA TRP A 99 -4.77 8.96 -15.93
C TRP A 99 -5.06 8.61 -14.47
N GLU A 100 -5.48 9.58 -13.66
CA GLU A 100 -5.85 9.39 -12.26
C GLU A 100 -7.01 8.40 -12.11
N VAL A 101 -8.02 8.53 -12.97
CA VAL A 101 -9.18 7.63 -12.99
C VAL A 101 -8.77 6.23 -13.47
N LEU A 102 -7.85 6.15 -14.44
CA LEU A 102 -7.32 4.87 -14.90
C LEU A 102 -6.51 4.17 -13.82
N ALA A 103 -5.67 4.89 -13.08
CA ALA A 103 -4.92 4.32 -11.97
C ALA A 103 -5.84 3.80 -10.86
N GLU A 104 -6.85 4.57 -10.46
CA GLU A 104 -7.87 4.16 -9.49
C GLU A 104 -8.58 2.87 -9.92
N ARG A 105 -9.09 2.82 -11.15
CA ARG A 105 -9.85 1.68 -11.67
C ARG A 105 -8.99 0.45 -11.86
N LEU A 106 -7.80 0.60 -12.44
CA LEU A 106 -6.84 -0.48 -12.58
C LEU A 106 -6.51 -1.08 -11.23
N CYS A 107 -6.18 -0.24 -10.25
CA CYS A 107 -5.81 -0.73 -8.92
C CYS A 107 -6.98 -1.42 -8.21
N SER A 108 -8.19 -0.87 -8.33
CA SER A 108 -9.39 -1.47 -7.77
C SER A 108 -9.68 -2.84 -8.40
N GLN A 109 -9.60 -2.94 -9.73
CA GLN A 109 -9.81 -4.21 -10.44
C GLN A 109 -8.80 -5.28 -10.00
N LEU A 110 -7.51 -4.93 -9.91
CA LEU A 110 -6.49 -5.87 -9.46
C LEU A 110 -6.69 -6.26 -7.98
N SER A 111 -7.11 -5.31 -7.12
CA SER A 111 -7.42 -5.60 -5.73
C SER A 111 -8.60 -6.55 -5.57
N ASP A 112 -9.62 -6.43 -6.41
CA ASP A 112 -10.82 -7.27 -6.36
C ASP A 112 -10.59 -8.67 -6.96
N ALA A 113 -9.67 -8.79 -7.93
CA ALA A 113 -9.42 -10.03 -8.67
C ALA A 113 -8.42 -10.97 -7.99
N TYR A 114 -7.54 -10.45 -7.13
CA TYR A 114 -6.45 -11.20 -6.53
C TYR A 114 -6.52 -11.18 -4.99
N PRO A 115 -5.95 -12.19 -4.30
CA PRO A 115 -5.93 -12.24 -2.83
C PRO A 115 -4.89 -11.27 -2.25
N VAL A 116 -5.12 -9.97 -2.42
CA VAL A 116 -4.27 -8.88 -1.97
C VAL A 116 -5.01 -8.03 -0.95
N GLU A 117 -4.38 -7.80 0.21
CA GLU A 117 -4.94 -6.96 1.27
C GLU A 117 -4.58 -5.48 1.09
N SER A 118 -3.52 -5.19 0.35
CA SER A 118 -3.11 -3.84 -0.01
C SER A 118 -2.36 -3.81 -1.34
N ILE A 119 -2.55 -2.74 -2.09
CA ILE A 119 -1.95 -2.54 -3.41
C ILE A 119 -1.75 -1.05 -3.68
N SER A 120 -0.62 -0.71 -4.29
CA SER A 120 -0.29 0.61 -4.82
C SER A 120 0.03 0.46 -6.31
N CYS A 121 -0.71 1.20 -7.13
CA CYS A 121 -0.53 1.24 -8.57
C CYS A 121 -0.09 2.64 -8.98
N GLN A 122 1.01 2.74 -9.71
CA GLN A 122 1.50 3.99 -10.25
C GLN A 122 1.56 3.93 -11.77
N LEU A 123 0.95 4.92 -12.42
CA LEU A 123 1.11 5.18 -13.84
C LEU A 123 2.08 6.35 -14.00
N GLN A 124 3.07 6.20 -14.86
CA GLN A 124 4.03 7.24 -15.21
C GLN A 124 4.04 7.40 -16.72
N VAL A 125 3.49 8.50 -17.19
CA VAL A 125 3.29 8.80 -18.60
C VAL A 125 4.51 9.54 -19.13
N TYR A 126 4.96 9.13 -20.32
CA TYR A 126 6.09 9.75 -21.01
C TYR A 126 5.73 11.16 -21.49
N PRO A 127 6.73 12.02 -21.74
CA PRO A 127 6.52 13.25 -22.50
C PRO A 127 5.81 12.96 -23.84
N ASP A 128 5.00 13.89 -24.30
CA ASP A 128 4.27 13.77 -25.57
C ASP A 128 4.74 14.84 -26.56
N ASP A 129 5.34 14.39 -27.66
CA ASP A 129 5.79 15.20 -28.79
C ASP A 129 5.11 14.81 -30.11
N ARG A 130 4.01 14.05 -30.03
CA ARG A 130 3.27 13.63 -31.23
C ARG A 130 2.80 14.85 -32.04
N PRO A 131 2.80 14.72 -33.39
CA PRO A 131 2.28 15.77 -34.25
C PRO A 131 0.79 16.01 -33.95
N ASP A 132 0.35 17.26 -34.11
CA ASP A 132 -1.04 17.71 -33.92
C ASP A 132 -1.55 17.79 -32.47
N LEU A 133 -0.69 17.52 -31.47
CA LEU A 133 -0.96 17.77 -30.05
C LEU A 133 -0.06 18.89 -29.50
N PRO A 134 -0.51 19.65 -28.48
CA PRO A 134 0.38 20.52 -27.74
C PRO A 134 1.51 19.72 -27.12
N TYR A 135 2.75 20.19 -27.28
CA TYR A 135 3.91 19.57 -26.66
C TYR A 135 3.75 19.52 -25.13
N GLU A 136 3.86 18.32 -24.57
CA GLU A 136 3.80 18.10 -23.13
C GLU A 136 5.19 17.65 -22.63
N PRO A 137 5.96 18.55 -21.99
CA PRO A 137 7.29 18.21 -21.50
C PRO A 137 7.25 17.39 -20.22
N GLY A 138 8.19 16.45 -20.11
CA GLY A 138 8.48 15.75 -18.86
C GLY A 138 7.56 14.56 -18.59
N TYR A 139 7.96 13.77 -17.59
CA TYR A 139 7.14 12.69 -17.09
C TYR A 139 6.13 13.23 -16.10
N HIS A 140 4.88 12.81 -16.23
CA HIS A 140 3.86 13.01 -15.21
C HIS A 140 3.38 11.64 -14.74
N GLY A 141 2.86 11.57 -13.51
CA GLY A 141 2.43 10.31 -12.96
C GLY A 141 1.38 10.47 -11.90
N THR A 142 0.64 9.39 -11.69
CA THR A 142 -0.39 9.27 -10.67
C THR A 142 -0.16 7.99 -9.90
N THR A 143 -0.48 8.01 -8.61
CA THR A 143 -0.40 6.85 -7.75
C THR A 143 -1.72 6.71 -7.01
N TYR A 144 -2.27 5.50 -7.02
CA TYR A 144 -3.45 5.14 -6.26
C TYR A 144 -3.13 3.95 -5.36
N THR A 145 -3.55 4.02 -4.11
CA THR A 145 -3.21 3.04 -3.07
C THR A 145 -4.46 2.60 -2.31
N ILE A 146 -4.61 1.29 -2.15
CA ILE A 146 -5.66 0.63 -1.37
C ILE A 146 -4.97 -0.12 -0.23
N GLY A 147 -5.53 -0.01 0.98
CA GLY A 147 -4.99 -0.66 2.17
C GLY A 147 -3.78 0.07 2.79
N ASP A 148 -3.14 -0.59 3.75
CA ASP A 148 -1.98 -0.05 4.48
C ASP A 148 -0.69 -0.61 3.86
N ILE A 149 -0.21 0.07 2.82
CA ILE A 149 1.06 -0.21 2.16
C ILE A 149 1.72 1.09 1.74
N GLU A 150 3.03 1.19 1.90
CA GLU A 150 3.76 2.37 1.45
C GLU A 150 3.68 2.50 -0.08
N PRO A 151 3.22 3.64 -0.61
CA PRO A 151 3.21 3.87 -2.04
C PRO A 151 4.64 3.88 -2.60
N LEU A 152 4.86 3.27 -3.77
CA LEU A 152 6.21 3.24 -4.37
C LEU A 152 6.77 4.63 -4.67
N ALA A 153 5.90 5.57 -5.04
CA ALA A 153 6.23 6.95 -5.39
C ALA A 153 7.49 7.07 -6.28
N ILE A 154 7.60 6.23 -7.32
CA ILE A 154 8.80 6.16 -8.15
C ILE A 154 8.93 7.44 -8.98
N PRO A 155 10.04 8.20 -8.86
CA PRO A 155 10.20 9.42 -9.62
C PRO A 155 10.34 9.14 -11.13
N GLY A 156 10.00 10.13 -11.94
CA GLY A 156 10.34 10.14 -13.37
C GLY A 156 11.85 10.07 -13.59
N PRO A 157 12.32 9.49 -14.71
CA PRO A 157 13.74 9.52 -15.08
C PRO A 157 14.30 10.96 -15.02
N THR A 158 15.32 11.18 -14.20
CA THR A 158 15.86 12.53 -13.94
C THR A 158 16.97 12.96 -14.90
N SER A 159 17.38 12.10 -15.84
CA SER A 159 18.41 12.42 -16.84
C SER A 159 18.09 11.82 -18.20
N SER A 160 18.53 12.50 -19.27
CA SER A 160 18.44 12.01 -20.63
C SER A 160 19.20 10.69 -20.83
N VAL A 161 20.26 10.44 -20.05
CA VAL A 161 21.07 9.21 -20.13
C VAL A 161 20.32 7.97 -19.62
N GLU A 162 19.47 8.15 -18.60
CA GLU A 162 18.61 7.07 -18.07
C GLU A 162 17.44 6.75 -19.02
N GLN A 163 16.96 7.75 -19.76
CA GLN A 163 15.96 7.58 -20.83
C GLN A 163 16.50 6.71 -21.98
N CYS A 164 17.79 6.85 -22.32
CA CYS A 164 18.44 6.01 -23.34
C CYS A 164 18.61 4.55 -22.90
N ALA A 165 18.71 4.29 -21.59
CA ALA A 165 18.89 2.94 -21.05
C ALA A 165 17.58 2.12 -21.04
N LEU A 166 16.42 2.77 -21.16
CA LEU A 166 15.09 2.15 -21.14
C LEU A 166 14.49 1.89 -22.54
N GLY A 167 15.30 1.99 -23.60
CA GLY A 167 14.95 1.48 -24.93
C GLY A 167 14.55 2.52 -25.97
N ASP A 168 14.74 3.82 -25.72
CA ASP A 168 14.53 4.85 -26.74
C ASP A 168 15.77 5.00 -27.63
N VAL A 169 15.62 4.63 -28.91
CA VAL A 169 16.71 4.51 -29.91
C VAL A 169 17.23 5.88 -30.40
N GLU A 170 16.64 6.99 -30.01
CA GLU A 170 17.04 8.34 -30.46
C GLU A 170 17.68 9.19 -29.35
N CYS A 171 18.81 8.71 -28.84
CA CYS A 171 19.69 9.52 -27.98
C CYS A 171 20.96 10.03 -28.67
N ALA A 172 21.10 9.81 -29.98
CA ALA A 172 22.28 10.25 -30.74
C ALA A 172 21.90 11.31 -31.78
N SER A 173 21.81 12.57 -31.36
CA SER A 173 22.27 13.78 -32.09
C SER A 173 21.47 15.04 -31.72
N ARG A 174 21.76 15.64 -30.56
CA ARG A 174 21.75 17.10 -30.39
C ARG A 174 22.91 17.53 -29.51
#